data_AF-A0A6S7K572-F1
#
_entry.id   AF-A0A6S7K572-F1
#
_cell.length_a   1.000
_cell.length_b   1.000
_cell.length_c   1.000
_cell.angle_alpha   90.00
_cell.angle_beta   90.00
_cell.angle_gamma   90.00
#
_symmetry.space_group_name_H-M   'P 1'
#
loop_
_entity.id
_entity.type
_entity.pdbx_description
1 polymer ?
#
loop_
_entity_poly.entity_id
_entity_poly.type
_entity_poly.pdbx_seq_one_letter_code
_entity_poly.pdbx_strand_id
1 'polypeptide(L)'
;MDEIERDDTSFDILEEEGQPGWYEKILALGEKMQKEGKGDEQGFGRCGNFSKRTEINSGWEKRAKFPSLAQTKLSDAFNKIGPEADGAKTGLAKISEKWNEIPADNRGAIVKAVQTSATLFEKFAKADEDPVGAVRATIDIVAQFTALAGPKGQIISIALSFVSGFLALFGVGKSKKQQPDFSKIVRKEIDAALNKYYDKVLSDEIAGTLHNFVISKAYVDSLSKSGGKLTEHQATSLKVNVPLWNGLTLLGKLEHRIKALLKENKRETVEKLLKYIELYARLAILKDMILLQSIALLPDQRNRAALLSAQLALRRKQKSLLQFLFNAKVDSKLAVRYFDPDTYPVTDKYLIALLKVPDFDRSLSGKWCMTQKIRGWSSRDYRLGFFMRYRQLMKSGHPYVMSGGITCIWKVVPHGNNLYTIAVTSGCPKGPRCGHYMSHDLIGSNKMRVTVEPDADFWEITGDKLKQ
;
A
#
# COMPACT_ATOMS: atom_id res chain seq x y z
N MET A 1 -28.80 2.54 6.15
CA MET A 1 -28.37 3.30 7.33
C MET A 1 -28.58 2.35 8.49
N ASP A 2 -27.57 1.55 8.76
CA ASP A 2 -27.52 0.71 9.97
C ASP A 2 -26.45 1.33 10.87
N GLU A 3 -26.75 1.41 12.16
CA GLU A 3 -25.94 2.03 13.20
C GLU A 3 -24.52 1.46 13.20
N ILE A 4 -23.55 2.29 12.82
CA ILE A 4 -22.16 2.08 13.18
C ILE A 4 -22.08 2.35 14.69
N GLU A 5 -22.11 1.28 15.48
CA GLU A 5 -21.73 1.31 16.89
C GLU A 5 -20.43 2.11 17.02
N ARG A 6 -20.50 3.23 17.76
CA ARG A 6 -19.33 4.02 18.11
C ARG A 6 -18.46 3.20 19.06
N ASP A 7 -17.45 2.55 18.51
CA ASP A 7 -16.32 2.07 19.31
C ASP A 7 -15.35 3.23 19.57
N ASP A 8 -15.83 4.21 20.36
CA ASP A 8 -15.12 5.43 20.78
C ASP A 8 -14.02 5.12 21.84
N THR A 9 -13.99 3.90 22.41
CA THR A 9 -13.07 3.55 23.51
C THR A 9 -11.59 3.56 23.16
N SER A 10 -11.25 3.59 21.87
CA SER A 10 -9.86 3.69 21.40
C SER A 10 -9.35 5.14 21.31
N PHE A 11 -10.25 6.13 21.33
CA PHE A 11 -9.87 7.55 21.28
C PHE A 11 -9.71 8.18 22.68
N ASP A 12 -10.39 7.68 23.71
CA ASP A 12 -10.27 8.23 25.09
C ASP A 12 -8.89 7.96 25.73
N ILE A 13 -8.20 6.88 25.32
CA ILE A 13 -6.81 6.59 25.77
C ILE A 13 -5.80 7.60 25.17
N LEU A 14 -6.18 8.34 24.13
CA LEU A 14 -5.29 9.29 23.44
C LEU A 14 -4.99 10.54 24.26
N GLU A 15 -5.87 10.92 25.20
CA GLU A 15 -5.65 12.10 26.05
C GLU A 15 -4.68 11.83 27.21
N GLU A 16 -4.35 10.56 27.45
CA GLU A 16 -3.50 10.12 28.56
C GLU A 16 -2.09 9.68 28.12
N GLU A 17 -1.72 9.84 26.83
CA GLU A 17 -0.40 9.46 26.34
C GLU A 17 0.70 10.23 27.08
N GLY A 18 1.62 9.48 27.74
CA GLY A 18 2.68 10.05 28.57
C GLY A 18 2.36 10.18 30.06
N GLN A 19 1.12 9.91 30.49
CA GLN A 19 0.72 9.85 31.90
C GLN A 19 1.14 8.51 32.55
N PRO A 20 1.51 8.44 33.84
CA PRO A 20 1.79 7.16 34.51
C PRO A 20 0.64 6.15 34.34
N GLY A 21 0.93 4.91 33.91
CA GLY A 21 -0.08 3.85 33.73
C GLY A 21 -0.73 3.76 32.33
N TRP A 22 -0.44 4.71 31.43
CA TRP A 22 -1.01 4.72 30.07
C TRP A 22 -0.62 3.48 29.24
N TYR A 23 0.61 2.98 29.44
CA TYR A 23 1.11 1.81 28.73
C TYR A 23 0.35 0.54 29.14
N GLU A 24 0.03 0.40 30.42
CA GLU A 24 -0.76 -0.69 30.97
C GLU A 24 -2.19 -0.67 30.44
N LYS A 25 -2.78 0.53 30.21
CA LYS A 25 -4.09 0.68 29.54
C LYS A 25 -4.06 0.21 28.08
N ILE A 26 -2.96 0.43 27.36
CA ILE A 26 -2.77 -0.07 25.99
C ILE A 26 -2.57 -1.59 25.97
N LEU A 27 -1.79 -2.14 26.91
CA LEU A 27 -1.68 -3.58 27.07
C LEU A 27 -3.05 -4.19 27.34
N ALA A 28 -3.85 -3.58 28.22
CA ALA A 28 -5.21 -4.02 28.52
C ALA A 28 -6.13 -3.92 27.30
N LEU A 29 -6.06 -2.85 26.50
CA LEU A 29 -6.82 -2.72 25.25
C LEU A 29 -6.39 -3.78 24.22
N GLY A 30 -5.09 -3.99 24.02
CA GLY A 30 -4.56 -5.02 23.13
C GLY A 30 -4.98 -6.44 23.55
N GLU A 31 -4.96 -6.72 24.86
CA GLU A 31 -5.45 -7.98 25.43
C GLU A 31 -6.97 -8.13 25.31
N LYS A 32 -7.73 -7.06 25.50
CA LYS A 32 -9.19 -7.02 25.29
C LYS A 32 -9.53 -7.31 23.82
N MET A 33 -8.88 -6.62 22.89
CA MET A 33 -9.04 -6.83 21.44
C MET A 33 -8.62 -8.23 20.98
N GLN A 34 -7.61 -8.83 21.64
CA GLN A 34 -7.21 -10.22 21.39
C GLN A 34 -8.27 -11.22 21.89
N LYS A 35 -8.97 -10.91 22.99
CA LYS A 35 -10.06 -11.74 23.52
C LYS A 35 -11.34 -11.59 22.68
N GLU A 36 -11.68 -10.38 22.25
CA GLU A 36 -12.87 -10.06 21.44
C GLU A 36 -12.72 -10.52 19.98
N GLY A 37 -11.51 -10.50 19.43
CA GLY A 37 -11.21 -11.00 18.08
C GLY A 37 -11.34 -12.51 17.87
N LYS A 38 -11.78 -13.27 18.88
CA LYS A 38 -12.08 -14.72 18.78
C LYS A 38 -13.51 -15.01 18.29
N GLY A 39 -14.39 -13.99 18.19
CA GLY A 39 -15.79 -14.15 17.76
C GLY A 39 -16.04 -14.06 16.24
N ASP A 40 -15.19 -13.33 15.50
CA ASP A 40 -15.42 -13.00 14.09
C ASP A 40 -14.69 -13.93 13.08
N GLU A 41 -14.35 -15.16 13.50
CA GLU A 41 -13.87 -16.20 12.57
C GLU A 41 -15.00 -16.78 11.68
N GLN A 42 -16.25 -16.33 11.81
CA GLN A 42 -17.38 -16.77 10.99
C GLN A 42 -17.74 -15.83 9.83
N GLY A 43 -17.08 -14.67 9.71
CA GLY A 43 -17.18 -13.78 8.53
C GLY A 43 -16.29 -14.21 7.35
N PHE A 44 -15.58 -15.33 7.47
CA PHE A 44 -14.85 -15.97 6.38
C PHE A 44 -15.82 -16.65 5.42
N GLY A 45 -16.58 -15.82 4.70
CA GLY A 45 -17.39 -16.24 3.57
C GLY A 45 -16.52 -16.95 2.55
N ARG A 46 -16.80 -18.25 2.35
CA ARG A 46 -16.44 -18.98 1.14
C ARG A 46 -16.77 -18.11 -0.07
N CYS A 47 -15.78 -17.87 -0.95
CA CYS A 47 -15.93 -17.93 -2.41
C CYS A 47 -14.62 -17.59 -3.12
N GLY A 48 -14.24 -18.45 -4.08
CA GLY A 48 -13.51 -18.02 -5.28
C GLY A 48 -12.02 -18.32 -5.38
N ASN A 49 -11.62 -19.60 -5.44
CA ASN A 49 -10.49 -20.13 -6.24
C ASN A 49 -9.14 -19.35 -6.31
N PHE A 50 -8.63 -18.85 -5.18
CA PHE A 50 -7.16 -18.80 -4.98
C PHE A 50 -6.64 -19.89 -4.03
N SER A 51 -7.54 -20.65 -3.38
CA SER A 51 -7.17 -21.77 -2.50
C SER A 51 -6.49 -22.94 -3.23
N LYS A 52 -6.69 -23.09 -4.55
CA LYS A 52 -5.99 -24.11 -5.34
C LYS A 52 -4.47 -23.85 -5.50
N ARG A 53 -3.94 -22.66 -5.15
CA ARG A 53 -2.48 -22.44 -5.09
C ARG A 53 -1.89 -22.51 -3.68
N THR A 54 -2.69 -22.46 -2.63
CA THR A 54 -2.22 -22.53 -1.24
C THR A 54 -2.44 -23.89 -0.59
N GLU A 55 -3.38 -24.73 -1.08
CA GLU A 55 -3.59 -26.08 -0.53
C GLU A 55 -2.66 -27.17 -1.11
N ILE A 56 -1.90 -26.89 -2.18
CA ILE A 56 -0.88 -27.84 -2.70
C ILE A 56 0.38 -27.85 -1.81
N ASN A 57 0.44 -27.03 -0.77
CA ASN A 57 1.70 -26.54 -0.27
C ASN A 57 1.84 -26.56 1.27
N SER A 58 1.16 -27.45 1.99
CA SER A 58 1.43 -27.65 3.44
C SER A 58 2.63 -28.56 3.73
N GLY A 59 3.21 -29.19 2.69
CA GLY A 59 4.35 -30.11 2.82
C GLY A 59 5.74 -29.49 2.60
N TRP A 60 5.87 -28.40 1.84
CA TRP A 60 7.18 -27.78 1.56
C TRP A 60 7.66 -26.88 2.70
N GLU A 61 6.76 -26.28 3.49
CA GLU A 61 7.13 -25.42 4.61
C GLU A 61 7.91 -26.21 5.69
N LYS A 62 7.57 -27.49 5.89
CA LYS A 62 8.29 -28.42 6.77
C LYS A 62 9.63 -28.91 6.22
N ARG A 63 9.84 -28.85 4.91
CA ARG A 63 11.08 -29.26 4.21
C ARG A 63 11.90 -28.08 3.69
N ALA A 64 11.55 -26.85 4.11
CA ALA A 64 12.20 -25.66 3.62
C ALA A 64 13.69 -25.70 4.01
N LYS A 65 14.56 -25.65 3.01
CA LYS A 65 16.00 -25.41 3.19
C LYS A 65 16.22 -23.93 3.40
N PHE A 66 17.25 -23.57 4.15
CA PHE A 66 17.65 -22.16 4.27
C PHE A 66 17.98 -21.60 2.88
N PRO A 67 17.49 -20.40 2.50
CA PRO A 67 17.63 -19.90 1.14
C PRO A 67 19.03 -19.33 0.90
N SER A 68 20.02 -20.22 0.72
CA SER A 68 21.45 -19.87 0.58
C SER A 68 21.72 -18.81 -0.48
N LEU A 69 21.06 -18.87 -1.64
CA LEU A 69 21.19 -17.84 -2.68
C LEU A 69 20.73 -16.45 -2.21
N ALA A 70 19.61 -16.39 -1.47
CA ALA A 70 19.09 -15.14 -0.92
C ALA A 70 20.01 -14.61 0.20
N GLN A 71 20.56 -15.52 1.01
CA GLN A 71 21.56 -15.20 2.02
C GLN A 71 22.79 -14.58 1.37
N THR A 72 23.41 -15.24 0.38
CA THR A 72 24.61 -14.72 -0.31
C THR A 72 24.34 -13.34 -0.90
N LYS A 73 23.21 -13.18 -1.62
CA LYS A 73 22.83 -11.90 -2.21
C LYS A 73 22.71 -10.78 -1.17
N LEU A 74 22.09 -11.06 -0.02
CA LEU A 74 21.97 -10.10 1.07
C LEU A 74 23.31 -9.82 1.76
N SER A 75 24.11 -10.85 2.02
CA SER A 75 25.44 -10.70 2.62
C SER A 75 26.37 -9.85 1.75
N ASP A 76 26.40 -10.08 0.44
CA ASP A 76 27.16 -9.28 -0.51
C ASP A 76 26.70 -7.82 -0.53
N ALA A 77 25.38 -7.62 -0.48
CA ALA A 77 24.78 -6.29 -0.38
C ALA A 77 25.15 -5.57 0.92
N PHE A 78 25.04 -6.25 2.07
CA PHE A 78 25.37 -5.70 3.38
C PHE A 78 26.86 -5.35 3.49
N ASN A 79 27.74 -6.21 2.95
CA ASN A 79 29.18 -5.93 2.91
C ASN A 79 29.51 -4.67 2.09
N LYS A 80 28.73 -4.37 1.03
CA LYS A 80 28.89 -3.13 0.24
C LYS A 80 28.40 -1.89 0.97
N ILE A 81 27.39 -2.02 1.84
CA ILE A 81 26.90 -0.91 2.68
C ILE A 81 27.93 -0.59 3.78
N GLY A 82 28.48 -1.61 4.45
CA GLY A 82 29.41 -1.43 5.54
C GLY A 82 28.73 -1.48 6.92
N PRO A 83 29.25 -0.75 7.93
CA PRO A 83 28.83 -0.88 9.33
C PRO A 83 27.34 -0.62 9.58
N GLU A 84 26.68 0.17 8.74
CA GLU A 84 25.25 0.45 8.83
C GLU A 84 24.40 -0.82 8.67
N ALA A 85 24.93 -1.87 8.04
CA ALA A 85 24.26 -3.15 7.84
C ALA A 85 24.59 -4.22 8.89
N ASP A 86 25.39 -3.92 9.92
CA ASP A 86 25.85 -4.91 10.90
C ASP A 86 24.70 -5.59 11.65
N GLY A 87 23.64 -4.83 12.00
CA GLY A 87 22.44 -5.37 12.63
C GLY A 87 21.73 -6.41 11.74
N ALA A 88 21.54 -6.09 10.45
CA ALA A 88 20.91 -6.99 9.48
C ALA A 88 21.78 -8.23 9.21
N LYS A 89 23.09 -8.03 9.07
CA LYS A 89 24.08 -9.08 8.84
C LYS A 89 24.13 -10.06 10.01
N THR A 90 24.19 -9.53 11.24
CA THR A 90 24.18 -10.33 12.47
C THR A 90 22.88 -11.11 12.61
N GLY A 91 21.73 -10.46 12.35
CA GLY A 91 20.44 -11.13 12.37
C GLY A 91 20.34 -12.26 11.35
N LEU A 92 20.79 -12.03 10.11
CA LEU A 92 20.79 -13.05 9.05
C LEU A 92 21.71 -14.24 9.39
N ALA A 93 22.88 -13.97 9.96
CA ALA A 93 23.80 -15.01 10.41
C ALA A 93 23.18 -15.87 11.52
N LYS A 94 22.54 -15.26 12.52
CA LYS A 94 21.83 -15.99 13.60
C LYS A 94 20.73 -16.89 13.07
N ILE A 95 19.96 -16.46 12.07
CA ILE A 95 18.95 -17.31 11.43
C ILE A 95 19.61 -18.52 10.76
N SER A 96 20.70 -18.31 10.04
CA SER A 96 21.45 -19.37 9.35
C SER A 96 22.03 -20.38 10.34
N GLU A 97 22.66 -19.91 11.41
CA GLU A 97 23.28 -20.72 12.46
C GLU A 97 22.24 -21.57 13.19
N LYS A 98 21.11 -20.96 13.58
CA LYS A 98 20.05 -21.62 14.35
C LYS A 98 18.98 -22.26 13.49
N TRP A 99 19.22 -22.43 12.19
CA TRP A 99 18.18 -22.90 11.25
C TRP A 99 17.51 -24.20 11.69
N ASN A 100 18.32 -25.13 12.19
CA ASN A 100 17.84 -26.45 12.62
C ASN A 100 17.07 -26.40 13.96
N GLU A 101 17.28 -25.36 14.78
CA GLU A 101 16.56 -25.11 16.03
C GLU A 101 15.20 -24.41 15.80
N ILE A 102 15.03 -23.77 14.64
CA ILE A 102 13.77 -23.09 14.30
C ILE A 102 12.68 -24.15 14.03
N PRO A 103 11.50 -24.06 14.68
CA PRO A 103 10.38 -24.95 14.42
C PRO A 103 10.02 -25.00 12.93
N ALA A 104 9.74 -26.20 12.42
CA ALA A 104 9.48 -26.42 10.99
C ALA A 104 8.35 -25.51 10.45
N ASP A 105 7.30 -25.30 11.26
CA ASP A 105 6.15 -24.45 10.90
C ASP A 105 6.52 -22.97 10.75
N ASN A 106 7.65 -22.53 11.33
CA ASN A 106 8.15 -21.15 11.25
C ASN A 106 9.14 -20.92 10.11
N ARG A 107 9.76 -21.99 9.57
CA ARG A 107 10.80 -21.88 8.54
C ARG A 107 10.27 -21.30 7.22
N GLY A 108 9.06 -21.69 6.81
CA GLY A 108 8.44 -21.19 5.58
C GLY A 108 8.26 -19.67 5.57
N ALA A 109 7.82 -19.09 6.69
CA ALA A 109 7.66 -17.64 6.82
C ALA A 109 9.02 -16.91 6.77
N ILE A 110 10.04 -17.44 7.45
CA ILE A 110 11.40 -16.87 7.44
C ILE A 110 12.00 -16.91 6.03
N VAL A 111 11.85 -18.02 5.31
CA VAL A 111 12.32 -18.14 3.92
C VAL A 111 11.67 -17.08 3.04
N LYS A 112 10.34 -16.93 3.12
CA LYS A 112 9.59 -15.90 2.38
C LYS A 112 10.11 -14.50 2.69
N ALA A 113 10.33 -14.19 3.97
CA ALA A 113 10.85 -12.91 4.42
C ALA A 113 12.26 -12.62 3.89
N VAL A 114 13.20 -13.55 4.04
CA VAL A 114 14.59 -13.41 3.55
C VAL A 114 14.64 -13.30 2.03
N GLN A 115 13.86 -14.09 1.30
CA GLN A 115 13.77 -14.02 -0.16
C GLN A 115 13.16 -12.69 -0.64
N THR A 116 12.12 -12.20 0.04
CA THR A 116 11.49 -10.92 -0.26
C THR A 116 12.49 -9.78 -0.04
N SER A 117 13.20 -9.79 1.09
CA SER A 117 14.31 -8.87 1.37
C SER A 117 15.36 -8.91 0.27
N ALA A 118 15.86 -10.09 -0.13
CA ALA A 118 16.86 -10.22 -1.18
C ALA A 118 16.39 -9.72 -2.56
N THR A 119 15.09 -9.84 -2.85
CA THR A 119 14.50 -9.41 -4.13
C THR A 119 14.28 -7.91 -4.16
N LEU A 120 13.83 -7.32 -3.05
CA LEU A 120 13.41 -5.92 -2.97
C LEU A 120 14.47 -4.98 -2.43
N PHE A 121 15.57 -5.50 -1.87
CA PHE A 121 16.62 -4.71 -1.23
C PHE A 121 17.10 -3.52 -2.06
N GLU A 122 17.35 -3.71 -3.37
CA GLU A 122 17.87 -2.61 -4.19
C GLU A 122 16.86 -1.46 -4.34
N LYS A 123 15.56 -1.77 -4.48
CA LYS A 123 14.49 -0.76 -4.50
C LYS A 123 14.34 -0.08 -3.14
N PHE A 124 14.42 -0.87 -2.08
CA PHE A 124 14.32 -0.40 -0.69
C PHE A 124 15.49 0.53 -0.29
N ALA A 125 16.70 0.24 -0.78
CA ALA A 125 17.91 1.01 -0.51
C ALA A 125 18.02 2.28 -1.38
N LYS A 126 17.41 2.31 -2.57
CA LYS A 126 17.42 3.44 -3.52
C LYS A 126 16.25 4.41 -3.33
N ALA A 127 15.88 4.68 -2.08
CA ALA A 127 14.71 5.50 -1.78
C ALA A 127 14.87 6.98 -2.17
N ASP A 128 16.10 7.46 -2.37
CA ASP A 128 16.42 8.79 -2.86
C ASP A 128 16.18 8.96 -4.37
N GLU A 129 16.54 7.94 -5.14
CA GLU A 129 16.37 7.83 -6.59
C GLU A 129 14.92 7.47 -6.98
N ASP A 130 14.31 6.51 -6.28
CA ASP A 130 12.94 6.02 -6.54
C ASP A 130 12.13 5.89 -5.23
N PRO A 131 11.62 7.02 -4.68
CA PRO A 131 10.82 7.03 -3.45
C PRO A 131 9.58 6.13 -3.52
N VAL A 132 8.86 6.16 -4.63
CA VAL A 132 7.63 5.37 -4.83
C VAL A 132 7.97 3.88 -4.87
N GLY A 133 9.01 3.49 -5.60
CA GLY A 133 9.50 2.11 -5.64
C GLY A 133 9.96 1.61 -4.27
N ALA A 134 10.63 2.47 -3.48
CA ALA A 134 11.06 2.15 -2.13
C ALA A 134 9.88 1.97 -1.16
N VAL A 135 8.90 2.87 -1.17
CA VAL A 135 7.68 2.73 -0.35
C VAL A 135 6.92 1.45 -0.73
N ARG A 136 6.80 1.15 -2.02
CA ARG A 136 6.20 -0.11 -2.50
C ARG A 136 6.99 -1.33 -2.05
N ALA A 137 8.31 -1.26 -2.00
CA ALA A 137 9.14 -2.33 -1.45
C ALA A 137 8.89 -2.50 0.05
N THR A 138 8.82 -1.38 0.80
CA THR A 138 8.51 -1.37 2.23
C THR A 138 7.18 -2.06 2.54
N ILE A 139 6.13 -1.86 1.74
CA ILE A 139 4.84 -2.55 1.93
C ILE A 139 5.02 -4.07 1.94
N ASP A 140 5.71 -4.64 0.96
CA ASP A 140 5.93 -6.09 0.90
C ASP A 140 6.78 -6.59 2.06
N ILE A 141 7.85 -5.87 2.38
CA ILE A 141 8.75 -6.19 3.49
C ILE A 141 7.98 -6.20 4.81
N VAL A 142 7.22 -5.13 5.10
CA VAL A 142 6.39 -5.02 6.30
C VAL A 142 5.32 -6.12 6.31
N ALA A 143 4.69 -6.44 5.18
CA ALA A 143 3.69 -7.50 5.11
C ALA A 143 4.27 -8.88 5.47
N GLN A 144 5.45 -9.23 4.93
CA GLN A 144 6.13 -10.49 5.24
C GLN A 144 6.64 -10.52 6.68
N PHE A 145 7.22 -9.41 7.16
CA PHE A 145 7.75 -9.31 8.52
C PHE A 145 6.64 -9.31 9.58
N THR A 146 5.46 -8.73 9.29
CA THR A 146 4.28 -8.84 10.17
C THR A 146 3.89 -10.31 10.33
N ALA A 147 3.94 -11.11 9.26
CA ALA A 147 3.62 -12.53 9.33
C ALA A 147 4.57 -13.31 10.26
N LEU A 148 5.84 -12.88 10.39
CA LEU A 148 6.80 -13.43 11.35
C LEU A 148 6.47 -13.09 12.81
N ALA A 149 5.70 -12.03 13.03
CA ALA A 149 5.29 -11.58 14.35
C ALA A 149 3.96 -12.18 14.83
N GLY A 150 3.28 -12.97 13.98
CA GLY A 150 1.84 -13.24 13.94
C GLY A 150 1.06 -13.71 15.20
N PRO A 151 -0.27 -13.91 15.04
CA PRO A 151 -1.28 -13.91 16.11
C PRO A 151 -1.26 -15.08 17.09
N LYS A 152 -0.49 -16.15 16.82
CA LYS A 152 -0.32 -17.29 17.74
C LYS A 152 0.74 -17.05 18.83
N GLY A 153 1.24 -15.82 18.96
CA GLY A 153 2.23 -15.46 19.98
C GLY A 153 3.63 -16.05 19.73
N GLN A 154 3.83 -16.89 18.70
CA GLN A 154 5.15 -17.34 18.26
C GLN A 154 5.83 -16.23 17.46
N ILE A 155 6.19 -15.16 18.16
CA ILE A 155 7.14 -14.19 17.64
C ILE A 155 8.44 -14.95 17.44
N ILE A 156 8.85 -15.13 16.18
CA ILE A 156 10.10 -15.82 15.83
C ILE A 156 11.26 -14.91 16.27
N SER A 157 11.65 -15.05 17.54
CA SER A 157 12.65 -14.20 18.20
C SER A 157 13.97 -14.15 17.44
N ILE A 158 14.36 -15.27 16.83
CA ILE A 158 15.57 -15.43 16.02
C ILE A 158 15.53 -14.53 14.77
N ALA A 159 14.35 -14.31 14.17
CA ALA A 159 14.22 -13.53 12.94
C ALA A 159 14.05 -12.01 13.20
N LEU A 160 13.69 -11.61 14.42
CA LEU A 160 13.42 -10.20 14.70
C LEU A 160 14.67 -9.31 14.65
N SER A 161 15.84 -9.81 15.06
CA SER A 161 17.09 -9.07 14.89
C SER A 161 17.36 -8.76 13.41
N PHE A 162 17.05 -9.70 12.52
CA PHE A 162 17.11 -9.47 11.08
C PHE A 162 16.07 -8.44 10.62
N VAL A 163 14.80 -8.57 11.04
CA VAL A 163 13.74 -7.61 10.71
C VAL A 163 14.15 -6.19 11.09
N SER A 164 14.57 -5.98 12.33
CA SER A 164 14.96 -4.68 12.85
C SER A 164 16.15 -4.10 12.09
N GLY A 165 17.23 -4.87 11.97
CA GLY A 165 18.42 -4.45 11.24
C GLY A 165 18.17 -4.19 9.76
N PHE A 166 17.29 -4.96 9.12
CA PHE A 166 16.93 -4.77 7.71
C PHE A 166 16.11 -3.50 7.50
N LEU A 167 15.14 -3.21 8.37
CA LEU A 167 14.36 -1.97 8.29
C LEU A 167 15.20 -0.71 8.55
N ALA A 168 16.29 -0.84 9.33
CA ALA A 168 17.27 0.23 9.52
C ALA A 168 18.02 0.61 8.23
N LEU A 169 18.02 -0.26 7.21
CA LEU A 169 18.66 -0.01 5.91
C LEU A 169 17.80 0.79 4.94
N PHE A 170 16.61 1.25 5.34
CA PHE A 170 15.75 2.03 4.46
C PHE A 170 16.47 3.29 3.97
N GLY A 171 16.61 3.44 2.65
CA GLY A 171 17.38 4.53 2.04
C GLY A 171 18.90 4.45 2.22
N VAL A 172 19.45 3.48 2.95
CA VAL A 172 20.91 3.35 3.08
C VAL A 172 21.47 2.71 1.79
N GLY A 173 21.83 3.56 0.83
CA GLY A 173 22.37 3.16 -0.47
C GLY A 173 23.86 2.78 -0.46
N LYS A 174 24.36 2.25 -1.59
CA LYS A 174 25.76 1.83 -1.80
C LYS A 174 26.78 3.00 -1.85
N SER A 175 26.33 4.25 -1.71
CA SER A 175 27.16 5.46 -1.81
C SER A 175 27.42 6.06 -0.44
N LYS A 176 28.69 6.17 -0.04
CA LYS A 176 29.17 6.85 1.19
C LYS A 176 28.85 8.35 1.25
N LYS A 177 28.22 8.93 0.22
CA LYS A 177 27.87 10.35 0.19
C LYS A 177 26.43 10.55 0.66
N GLN A 178 26.32 10.83 1.95
CA GLN A 178 25.14 11.30 2.69
C GLN A 178 24.01 10.27 2.77
N GLN A 179 23.65 9.87 4.00
CA GLN A 179 22.37 9.21 4.27
C GLN A 179 21.27 10.02 3.58
N PRO A 180 20.48 9.45 2.65
CA PRO A 180 19.29 10.14 2.24
C PRO A 180 18.36 10.19 3.43
N ASP A 181 18.13 11.42 3.85
CA ASP A 181 17.27 11.81 4.93
C ASP A 181 15.88 11.19 4.71
N PHE A 182 15.44 10.32 5.61
CA PHE A 182 14.07 9.81 5.67
C PHE A 182 13.06 10.97 5.48
N SER A 183 13.39 12.17 5.98
CA SER A 183 12.63 13.40 5.75
C SER A 183 12.47 13.77 4.28
N LYS A 184 13.52 13.66 3.44
CA LYS A 184 13.44 13.97 1.99
C LYS A 184 12.52 13.02 1.24
N ILE A 185 12.56 11.73 1.58
CA ILE A 185 11.72 10.70 0.97
C ILE A 185 10.27 11.01 1.31
N VAL A 186 9.97 11.17 2.61
CA VAL A 186 8.60 11.39 3.06
C VAL A 186 8.08 12.76 2.62
N ARG A 187 8.91 13.81 2.58
CA ARG A 187 8.53 15.14 2.06
C ARG A 187 8.23 15.11 0.57
N LYS A 188 9.07 14.48 -0.26
CA LYS A 188 8.76 14.27 -1.70
C LYS A 188 7.44 13.52 -1.88
N GLU A 189 7.20 12.51 -1.04
CA GLU A 189 5.99 11.70 -1.11
C GLU A 189 4.72 12.47 -0.70
N ILE A 190 4.84 13.43 0.23
CA ILE A 190 3.79 14.34 0.67
C ILE A 190 3.53 15.42 -0.39
N ASP A 191 4.58 16.05 -0.90
CA ASP A 191 4.47 17.12 -1.91
C ASP A 191 3.84 16.57 -3.20
N ALA A 192 4.23 15.36 -3.61
CA ALA A 192 3.64 14.65 -4.74
C ALA A 192 2.15 14.30 -4.52
N ALA A 193 1.75 14.00 -3.28
CA ALA A 193 0.37 13.70 -2.93
C ALA A 193 -0.48 14.98 -2.83
N LEU A 194 0.04 16.08 -2.31
CA LEU A 194 -0.79 17.24 -1.95
C LEU A 194 -0.88 18.33 -3.02
N ASN A 195 0.13 18.49 -3.89
CA ASN A 195 0.18 19.44 -5.01
C ASN A 195 -0.75 20.69 -4.84
N LYS A 196 -1.74 20.88 -5.73
CA LYS A 196 -2.66 22.03 -5.76
C LYS A 196 -3.75 22.07 -4.67
N TYR A 197 -3.82 21.06 -3.79
CA TYR A 197 -4.86 20.90 -2.77
C TYR A 197 -4.38 21.26 -1.36
N TYR A 198 -3.28 22.00 -1.28
CA TYR A 198 -2.62 22.45 -0.06
C TYR A 198 -3.52 23.39 0.75
N ASP A 199 -3.82 23.00 1.98
CA ASP A 199 -4.36 23.87 3.03
C ASP A 199 -3.23 24.11 4.04
N LYS A 200 -3.00 25.38 4.41
CA LYS A 200 -1.88 25.79 5.28
C LYS A 200 -1.91 25.08 6.64
N VAL A 201 -3.11 24.87 7.20
CA VAL A 201 -3.25 24.17 8.49
C VAL A 201 -2.83 22.71 8.37
N LEU A 202 -3.24 22.03 7.28
CA LEU A 202 -2.86 20.65 7.02
C LEU A 202 -1.34 20.53 6.77
N SER A 203 -0.74 21.52 6.09
CA SER A 203 0.71 21.56 5.86
C SER A 203 1.51 21.55 7.15
N ASP A 204 1.16 22.41 8.10
CA ASP A 204 1.93 22.56 9.35
C ASP A 204 1.84 21.29 10.21
N GLU A 205 0.66 20.67 10.27
CA GLU A 205 0.44 19.40 10.97
C GLU A 205 1.20 18.22 10.33
N ILE A 206 1.26 18.21 9.00
CA ILE A 206 2.04 17.22 8.25
C ILE A 206 3.53 17.40 8.50
N ALA A 207 4.03 18.63 8.47
CA ALA A 207 5.43 18.92 8.77
C ALA A 207 5.82 18.49 10.19
N GLY A 208 4.96 18.76 11.18
CA GLY A 208 5.15 18.30 12.56
C GLY A 208 5.15 16.77 12.69
N THR A 209 4.18 16.09 12.06
CA THR A 209 4.13 14.62 12.07
C THR A 209 5.35 14.00 11.39
N LEU A 210 5.79 14.60 10.28
CA LEU A 210 6.99 14.19 9.56
C LEU A 210 8.24 14.30 10.45
N HIS A 211 8.40 15.44 11.12
CA HIS A 211 9.51 15.65 12.04
C HIS A 211 9.56 14.55 13.12
N ASN A 212 8.40 14.20 13.68
CA ASN A 212 8.28 13.12 14.66
C ASN A 212 8.64 11.76 14.08
N PHE A 213 8.20 11.43 12.85
CA PHE A 213 8.59 10.18 12.20
C PHE A 213 10.09 10.10 11.92
N VAL A 214 10.73 11.21 11.53
CA VAL A 214 12.18 11.28 11.32
C VAL A 214 12.92 11.01 12.62
N ILE A 215 12.54 11.68 13.71
CA ILE A 215 13.15 11.48 15.03
C ILE A 215 12.96 10.04 15.49
N SER A 216 11.73 9.52 15.45
CA SER A 216 11.44 8.16 15.87
C SER A 216 12.22 7.14 15.04
N LYS A 217 12.27 7.30 13.71
CA LYS A 217 13.03 6.39 12.83
C LYS A 217 14.53 6.42 13.14
N ALA A 218 15.12 7.60 13.28
CA ALA A 218 16.54 7.75 13.61
C ALA A 218 16.87 7.10 14.97
N TYR A 219 15.99 7.26 15.96
CA TYR A 219 16.13 6.64 17.26
C TYR A 219 16.11 5.11 17.16
N VAL A 220 15.11 4.52 16.50
CA VAL A 220 15.00 3.06 16.31
C VAL A 220 16.19 2.51 15.50
N ASP A 221 16.65 3.23 14.48
CA ASP A 221 17.79 2.84 13.66
C ASP A 221 19.08 2.75 14.46
N SER A 222 19.31 3.71 15.35
CA SER A 222 20.49 3.71 16.24
C SER A 222 20.54 2.46 17.11
N LEU A 223 19.39 2.02 17.61
CA LEU A 223 19.24 0.84 18.46
C LEU A 223 19.41 -0.47 17.68
N SER A 224 18.99 -0.47 16.41
CA SER A 224 19.00 -1.63 15.53
C SER A 224 20.40 -2.09 15.12
N LYS A 225 21.40 -1.21 15.19
CA LYS A 225 22.80 -1.52 14.85
C LYS A 225 23.42 -2.58 15.75
N SER A 226 22.96 -2.68 17.00
CA SER A 226 23.49 -3.63 17.98
C SER A 226 23.19 -5.10 17.68
N GLY A 227 22.24 -5.39 16.77
CA GLY A 227 21.87 -6.75 16.35
C GLY A 227 21.29 -7.63 17.49
N GLY A 228 21.00 -7.04 18.64
CA GLY A 228 20.47 -7.68 19.84
C GLY A 228 19.12 -7.12 20.28
N LYS A 229 18.49 -7.80 21.25
CA LYS A 229 17.31 -7.25 21.95
C LYS A 229 17.76 -6.11 22.87
N LEU A 230 16.87 -5.15 23.10
CA LEU A 230 17.12 -4.05 24.04
C LEU A 230 17.20 -4.54 25.48
N THR A 231 18.00 -3.86 26.30
CA THR A 231 17.89 -3.95 27.75
C THR A 231 16.55 -3.36 28.22
N GLU A 232 16.13 -3.65 29.45
CA GLU A 232 14.88 -3.06 29.99
C GLU A 232 14.92 -1.53 30.00
N HIS A 233 16.05 -0.92 30.39
CA HIS A 233 16.22 0.53 30.33
C HIS A 233 16.06 1.08 28.91
N GLN A 234 16.71 0.44 27.91
CA GLN A 234 16.57 0.84 26.52
C GLN A 234 15.15 0.64 25.98
N ALA A 235 14.45 -0.41 26.43
CA ALA A 235 13.06 -0.66 26.06
C ALA A 235 12.12 0.40 26.65
N THR A 236 12.36 0.85 27.88
CA THR A 236 11.64 1.99 28.48
C THR A 236 11.92 3.27 27.71
N SER A 237 13.18 3.58 27.39
CA SER A 237 13.54 4.75 26.58
C SER A 237 12.96 4.69 25.16
N LEU A 238 12.84 3.50 24.56
CA LEU A 238 12.18 3.31 23.27
C LEU A 238 10.71 3.74 23.32
N LYS A 239 9.97 3.39 24.38
CA LYS A 239 8.56 3.79 24.53
C LYS A 239 8.39 5.30 24.58
N VAL A 240 9.33 6.02 25.20
CA VAL A 240 9.30 7.49 25.33
C VAL A 240 9.65 8.18 24.01
N ASN A 241 10.66 7.68 23.29
CA ASN A 241 11.18 8.32 22.07
C ASN A 241 10.47 7.88 20.78
N VAL A 242 9.71 6.79 20.84
CA VAL A 242 8.92 6.26 19.72
C VAL A 242 7.47 6.05 20.18
N PRO A 243 6.73 7.14 20.45
CA PRO A 243 5.34 7.05 20.86
C PRO A 243 4.52 6.28 19.81
N LEU A 244 3.75 5.31 20.30
CA LEU A 244 2.90 4.48 19.45
C LEU A 244 1.89 5.32 18.68
N TRP A 245 1.48 6.47 19.23
CA TRP A 245 0.42 7.30 18.66
C TRP A 245 0.92 8.50 17.87
N ASN A 246 2.24 8.67 17.74
CA ASN A 246 2.81 9.63 16.80
C ASN A 246 2.19 9.44 15.40
N GLY A 247 1.66 10.53 14.86
CA GLY A 247 0.97 10.58 13.56
C GLY A 247 -0.45 10.06 13.52
N LEU A 248 -1.03 9.50 14.60
CA LEU A 248 -2.43 9.05 14.60
C LEU A 248 -3.42 10.21 14.61
N THR A 249 -3.11 11.33 15.27
CA THR A 249 -3.93 12.55 15.19
C THR A 249 -4.08 13.03 13.76
N LEU A 250 -2.97 13.08 13.00
CA LEU A 250 -2.99 13.45 11.59
C LEU A 250 -3.76 12.43 10.74
N LEU A 251 -3.53 11.13 10.95
CA LEU A 251 -4.29 10.07 10.26
C LEU A 251 -5.79 10.18 10.55
N GLY A 252 -6.21 10.45 11.78
CA GLY A 252 -7.60 10.67 12.16
C GLY A 252 -8.21 11.91 11.48
N LYS A 253 -7.46 13.02 11.40
CA LYS A 253 -7.88 14.21 10.65
C LYS A 253 -8.03 13.95 9.15
N LEU A 254 -7.08 13.22 8.56
CA LEU A 254 -7.16 12.79 7.16
C LEU A 254 -8.35 11.86 6.92
N GLU A 255 -8.60 10.90 7.82
CA GLU A 255 -9.78 10.04 7.79
C GLU A 255 -11.07 10.85 7.82
N HIS A 256 -11.19 11.83 8.72
CA HIS A 256 -12.36 12.70 8.78
C HIS A 256 -12.56 13.47 7.47
N ARG A 257 -11.48 14.04 6.90
CA ARG A 257 -11.53 14.73 5.59
C ARG A 257 -11.92 13.78 4.45
N ILE A 258 -11.39 12.55 4.44
CA ILE A 258 -11.75 11.50 3.45
C ILE A 258 -13.24 11.18 3.55
N LYS A 259 -13.76 10.94 4.77
CA LYS A 259 -15.18 10.67 5.00
C LYS A 259 -16.08 11.83 4.58
N ALA A 260 -15.69 13.07 4.87
CA ALA A 260 -16.42 14.26 4.47
C ALA A 260 -16.51 14.38 2.93
N LEU A 261 -15.37 14.25 2.23
CA LEU A 261 -15.33 14.30 0.77
C LEU A 261 -16.08 13.14 0.11
N LEU A 262 -16.03 11.95 0.70
CA LEU A 262 -16.84 10.81 0.26
C LEU A 262 -18.34 11.09 0.36
N LYS A 263 -18.78 11.73 1.45
CA LYS A 263 -20.19 12.11 1.65
C LYS A 263 -20.63 13.18 0.67
N GLU A 264 -19.77 14.11 0.32
CA GLU A 264 -20.06 15.11 -0.72
C GLU A 264 -20.27 14.45 -2.09
N ASN A 265 -19.49 13.41 -2.41
CA ASN A 265 -19.57 12.65 -3.67
C ASN A 265 -19.59 13.55 -4.92
N LYS A 266 -18.82 14.65 -4.88
CA LYS A 266 -18.74 15.64 -5.95
C LYS A 266 -17.53 15.39 -6.83
N ARG A 267 -17.71 15.53 -8.13
CA ARG A 267 -16.66 15.32 -9.13
C ARG A 267 -15.44 16.21 -8.92
N GLU A 268 -15.67 17.48 -8.64
CA GLU A 268 -14.65 18.50 -8.42
C GLU A 268 -13.71 18.16 -7.25
N THR A 269 -14.17 17.32 -6.32
CA THR A 269 -13.44 16.95 -5.12
C THR A 269 -12.87 15.53 -5.15
N VAL A 270 -13.16 14.72 -6.19
CA VAL A 270 -12.66 13.34 -6.31
C VAL A 270 -11.14 13.29 -6.40
N GLU A 271 -10.53 14.13 -7.22
CA GLU A 271 -9.07 14.17 -7.33
C GLU A 271 -8.44 14.52 -5.98
N LYS A 272 -9.01 15.48 -5.24
CA LYS A 272 -8.60 15.83 -3.89
C LYS A 272 -8.74 14.66 -2.91
N LEU A 273 -9.87 13.95 -2.97
CA LEU A 273 -10.14 12.77 -2.15
C LEU A 273 -9.10 11.66 -2.41
N LEU A 274 -8.84 11.31 -3.67
CA LEU A 274 -7.87 10.27 -4.02
C LEU A 274 -6.45 10.66 -3.59
N LYS A 275 -6.10 11.95 -3.68
CA LYS A 275 -4.84 12.48 -3.15
C LYS A 275 -4.73 12.39 -1.62
N TYR A 276 -5.80 12.66 -0.89
CA TYR A 276 -5.83 12.46 0.57
C TYR A 276 -5.75 10.98 0.96
N ILE A 277 -6.37 10.08 0.20
CA ILE A 277 -6.24 8.63 0.41
C ILE A 277 -4.80 8.18 0.17
N GLU A 278 -4.18 8.65 -0.91
CA GLU A 278 -2.78 8.35 -1.22
C GLU A 278 -1.83 8.83 -0.13
N LEU A 279 -2.02 10.05 0.37
CA LEU A 279 -1.28 10.57 1.52
C LEU A 279 -1.49 9.71 2.77
N TYR A 280 -2.74 9.36 3.07
CA TYR A 280 -3.09 8.52 4.21
C TYR A 280 -2.36 7.18 4.14
N ALA A 281 -2.41 6.50 2.99
CA ALA A 281 -1.73 5.22 2.78
C ALA A 281 -0.22 5.34 3.00
N ARG A 282 0.43 6.36 2.41
CA ARG A 282 1.86 6.63 2.57
C ARG A 282 2.25 6.82 4.05
N LEU A 283 1.52 7.66 4.79
CA LEU A 283 1.77 7.91 6.21
C LEU A 283 1.56 6.65 7.06
N ALA A 284 0.51 5.89 6.78
CA ALA A 284 0.21 4.64 7.50
C ALA A 284 1.32 3.60 7.30
N ILE A 285 1.88 3.47 6.09
CA ILE A 285 2.99 2.54 5.79
C ILE A 285 4.26 2.94 6.56
N LEU A 286 4.59 4.22 6.59
CA LEU A 286 5.77 4.72 7.29
C LEU A 286 5.66 4.47 8.80
N LYS A 287 4.48 4.74 9.37
CA LYS A 287 4.17 4.39 10.75
C LYS A 287 4.32 2.90 11.00
N ASP A 288 3.77 2.06 10.14
CA ASP A 288 3.83 0.60 10.25
C ASP A 288 5.27 0.08 10.21
N MET A 289 6.13 0.68 9.38
CA MET A 289 7.55 0.34 9.31
C MET A 289 8.26 0.66 10.63
N ILE A 290 8.09 1.89 11.15
CA ILE A 290 8.69 2.31 12.43
C ILE A 290 8.20 1.41 13.56
N LEU A 291 6.88 1.16 13.62
CA LEU A 291 6.29 0.33 14.66
C LEU A 291 6.79 -1.11 14.62
N LEU A 292 6.86 -1.72 13.43
CA LEU A 292 7.34 -3.09 13.28
C LEU A 292 8.81 -3.22 13.68
N GLN A 293 9.63 -2.21 13.35
CA GLN A 293 11.02 -2.15 13.76
C GLN A 293 11.13 -2.04 15.30
N SER A 294 10.33 -1.19 15.93
CA SER A 294 10.24 -1.09 17.40
C SER A 294 9.80 -2.39 18.06
N ILE A 295 8.75 -3.06 17.52
CA ILE A 295 8.29 -4.37 18.00
C ILE A 295 9.41 -5.40 17.92
N ALA A 296 10.22 -5.38 16.85
CA ALA A 296 11.33 -6.32 16.68
C ALA A 296 12.46 -6.14 17.71
N LEU A 297 12.64 -4.93 18.24
CA LEU A 297 13.66 -4.61 19.25
C LEU A 297 13.26 -4.96 20.69
N LEU A 298 11.95 -5.04 20.97
CA LEU A 298 11.47 -5.27 22.32
C LEU A 298 11.89 -6.66 22.85
N PRO A 299 12.42 -6.73 24.09
CA PRO A 299 12.89 -8.00 24.65
C PRO A 299 11.73 -8.92 25.04
N ASP A 300 10.65 -8.33 25.56
CA ASP A 300 9.50 -8.99 26.15
C ASP A 300 8.46 -9.43 25.10
N GLN A 301 7.93 -10.64 25.25
CA GLN A 301 6.96 -11.23 24.33
C GLN A 301 5.56 -10.65 24.49
N ARG A 302 5.13 -10.33 25.73
CA ARG A 302 3.79 -9.81 26.00
C ARG A 302 3.60 -8.43 25.39
N ASN A 303 4.55 -7.54 25.61
CA ASN A 303 4.59 -6.19 25.05
C ASN A 303 4.57 -6.23 23.52
N ARG A 304 5.36 -7.11 22.90
CA ARG A 304 5.35 -7.26 21.43
C ARG A 304 4.01 -7.74 20.90
N ALA A 305 3.40 -8.73 21.55
CA ALA A 305 2.11 -9.26 21.13
C ALA A 305 1.01 -8.19 21.24
N ALA A 306 0.99 -7.41 22.32
CA ALA A 306 0.02 -6.33 22.50
C ALA A 306 0.18 -5.23 21.43
N LEU A 307 1.42 -4.79 21.15
CA LEU A 307 1.67 -3.78 20.12
C LEU A 307 1.31 -4.27 18.71
N LEU A 308 1.57 -5.55 18.42
CA LEU A 308 1.15 -6.13 17.15
C LEU A 308 -0.37 -6.22 17.03
N SER A 309 -1.07 -6.61 18.12
CA SER A 309 -2.54 -6.62 18.14
C SER A 309 -3.11 -5.22 17.89
N ALA A 310 -2.54 -4.18 18.51
CA ALA A 310 -2.91 -2.79 18.24
C ALA A 310 -2.66 -2.40 16.77
N GLN A 311 -1.51 -2.78 16.21
CA GLN A 311 -1.22 -2.55 14.80
C GLN A 311 -2.24 -3.22 13.87
N LEU A 312 -2.59 -4.48 14.16
CA LEU A 312 -3.59 -5.23 13.38
C LEU A 312 -4.97 -4.60 13.49
N ALA A 313 -5.35 -4.09 14.66
CA ALA A 313 -6.61 -3.38 14.85
C ALA A 313 -6.67 -2.07 14.04
N LEU A 314 -5.58 -1.29 14.05
CA LEU A 314 -5.45 -0.10 13.20
C LEU A 314 -5.60 -0.45 11.72
N ARG A 315 -4.96 -1.54 11.26
CA ARG A 315 -5.12 -2.03 9.89
C ARG A 315 -6.55 -2.42 9.54
N ARG A 316 -7.32 -2.99 10.47
CA ARG A 316 -8.75 -3.26 10.24
C ARG A 316 -9.54 -1.97 10.03
N LYS A 317 -9.30 -0.93 10.85
CA LYS A 317 -9.92 0.39 10.67
C LYS A 317 -9.53 1.02 9.33
N GLN A 318 -8.25 0.97 8.98
CA GLN A 318 -7.73 1.44 7.69
C GLN A 318 -8.36 0.70 6.50
N LYS A 319 -8.52 -0.63 6.61
CA LYS A 319 -9.24 -1.44 5.62
C LYS A 319 -10.68 -0.98 5.47
N SER A 320 -11.40 -0.81 6.57
CA SER A 320 -12.80 -0.33 6.54
C SER A 320 -12.93 1.02 5.83
N LEU A 321 -12.01 1.95 6.08
CA LEU A 321 -11.98 3.26 5.46
C LEU A 321 -11.74 3.23 3.94
N LEU A 322 -10.88 2.33 3.46
CA LEU A 322 -10.32 2.41 2.10
C LEU A 322 -10.78 1.30 1.16
N GLN A 323 -11.32 0.19 1.67
CA GLN A 323 -11.70 -0.98 0.85
C GLN A 323 -12.78 -0.67 -0.19
N PHE A 324 -13.52 0.42 -0.04
CA PHE A 324 -14.53 0.84 -1.02
C PHE A 324 -13.91 1.04 -2.41
N LEU A 325 -12.62 1.44 -2.51
CA LEU A 325 -11.93 1.62 -3.79
C LEU A 325 -11.90 0.34 -4.64
N PHE A 326 -11.99 -0.82 -4.00
CA PHE A 326 -11.97 -2.13 -4.64
C PHE A 326 -13.38 -2.74 -4.76
N ASN A 327 -14.42 -2.03 -4.29
CA ASN A 327 -15.79 -2.49 -4.35
C ASN A 327 -16.70 -1.45 -5.00
N ALA A 328 -16.89 -1.60 -6.31
CA ALA A 328 -17.74 -0.73 -7.12
C ALA A 328 -19.25 -0.77 -6.76
N LYS A 329 -19.68 -1.59 -5.80
CA LYS A 329 -21.07 -1.64 -5.30
C LYS A 329 -21.37 -0.64 -4.18
N VAL A 330 -20.36 -0.09 -3.52
CA VAL A 330 -20.54 0.85 -2.39
C VAL A 330 -20.87 2.25 -2.93
N ASP A 331 -21.66 3.01 -2.18
CA ASP A 331 -22.22 4.35 -2.48
C ASP A 331 -21.22 5.47 -2.89
N SER A 332 -19.96 5.13 -3.15
CA SER A 332 -18.90 5.99 -3.67
C SER A 332 -18.60 5.71 -5.15
N LYS A 333 -19.65 5.54 -5.97
CA LYS A 333 -19.54 5.28 -7.41
C LYS A 333 -18.55 6.22 -8.11
N LEU A 334 -18.45 7.47 -7.66
CA LEU A 334 -17.59 8.46 -8.31
C LEU A 334 -16.10 8.20 -8.02
N ALA A 335 -15.69 8.13 -6.76
CA ALA A 335 -14.28 7.94 -6.40
C ALA A 335 -13.66 6.66 -6.99
N VAL A 336 -14.42 5.57 -7.03
CA VAL A 336 -13.98 4.30 -7.63
C VAL A 336 -13.64 4.49 -9.11
N ARG A 337 -14.49 5.18 -9.89
CA ARG A 337 -14.28 5.36 -11.34
C ARG A 337 -13.01 6.11 -11.70
N TYR A 338 -12.55 7.00 -10.83
CA TYR A 338 -11.32 7.79 -11.05
C TYR A 338 -10.08 7.18 -10.39
N PHE A 339 -10.24 6.13 -9.57
CA PHE A 339 -9.11 5.42 -9.00
C PHE A 339 -8.44 4.56 -10.06
N ASP A 340 -7.19 4.90 -10.36
CA ASP A 340 -6.37 4.17 -11.31
C ASP A 340 -5.16 3.57 -10.57
N PRO A 341 -5.06 2.23 -10.45
CA PRO A 341 -3.96 1.55 -9.78
C PRO A 341 -2.56 1.96 -10.27
N ASP A 342 -2.42 2.34 -11.54
CA ASP A 342 -1.11 2.79 -12.06
C ASP A 342 -0.79 4.23 -11.63
N THR A 343 -1.82 5.05 -11.40
CA THR A 343 -1.68 6.44 -10.93
C THR A 343 -1.49 6.49 -9.41
N TYR A 344 -2.08 5.54 -8.68
CA TYR A 344 -2.01 5.42 -7.22
C TYR A 344 -1.39 4.08 -6.77
N PRO A 345 -0.16 3.76 -7.21
CA PRO A 345 0.43 2.44 -7.04
C PRO A 345 0.82 2.11 -5.59
N VAL A 346 0.90 3.12 -4.70
CA VAL A 346 1.12 2.90 -3.27
C VAL A 346 -0.18 2.50 -2.60
N THR A 347 -1.26 3.27 -2.79
CA THR A 347 -2.60 2.92 -2.28
C THR A 347 -3.04 1.53 -2.74
N ASP A 348 -2.91 1.25 -4.03
CA ASP A 348 -3.27 -0.05 -4.63
C ASP A 348 -2.56 -1.21 -3.92
N LYS A 349 -1.23 -1.09 -3.80
CA LYS A 349 -0.41 -2.12 -3.17
C LYS A 349 -0.67 -2.23 -1.67
N TYR A 350 -0.91 -1.11 -1.00
CA TYR A 350 -1.22 -1.07 0.43
C TYR A 350 -2.51 -1.84 0.75
N LEU A 351 -3.56 -1.63 -0.05
CA LEU A 351 -4.83 -2.32 0.09
C LEU A 351 -4.69 -3.83 -0.06
N ILE A 352 -3.98 -4.29 -1.08
CA ILE A 352 -3.84 -5.73 -1.37
C ILE A 352 -2.85 -6.39 -0.40
N ALA A 353 -1.63 -5.86 -0.34
CA ALA A 353 -0.52 -6.55 0.32
C ALA A 353 -0.59 -6.42 1.85
N LEU A 354 -1.01 -5.27 2.38
CA LEU A 354 -1.00 -5.02 3.81
C LEU A 354 -2.39 -5.11 4.44
N LEU A 355 -3.41 -4.50 3.83
CA LEU A 355 -4.78 -4.53 4.32
C LEU A 355 -5.56 -5.78 3.89
N LYS A 356 -4.98 -6.61 3.02
CA LYS A 356 -5.57 -7.87 2.54
C LYS A 356 -6.99 -7.66 1.97
N VAL A 357 -7.17 -6.59 1.21
CA VAL A 357 -8.33 -6.41 0.35
C VAL A 357 -8.19 -7.38 -0.83
N PRO A 358 -9.21 -8.17 -1.18
CA PRO A 358 -9.16 -9.05 -2.35
C PRO A 358 -8.83 -8.25 -3.60
N ASP A 359 -7.84 -8.72 -4.36
CA ASP A 359 -7.53 -8.13 -5.66
C ASP A 359 -8.64 -8.45 -6.67
N PHE A 360 -8.71 -7.69 -7.75
CA PHE A 360 -9.67 -7.87 -8.84
C PHE A 360 -8.96 -8.24 -10.15
N ASP A 361 -9.72 -8.65 -11.16
CA ASP A 361 -9.13 -9.01 -12.45
C ASP A 361 -8.50 -7.78 -13.13
N ARG A 362 -7.21 -7.91 -13.48
CA ARG A 362 -6.42 -6.89 -14.18
C ARG A 362 -5.98 -7.35 -15.56
N SER A 363 -6.52 -8.46 -16.06
CA SER A 363 -6.16 -9.05 -17.36
C SER A 363 -6.28 -8.08 -18.52
N LEU A 364 -7.24 -7.14 -18.43
CA LEU A 364 -7.47 -6.10 -19.43
C LEU A 364 -6.82 -4.75 -19.09
N SER A 365 -5.99 -4.65 -18.06
CA SER A 365 -5.32 -3.40 -17.71
C SER A 365 -4.31 -2.96 -18.77
N GLY A 366 -4.13 -1.65 -18.91
CA GLY A 366 -3.10 -1.07 -19.76
C GLY A 366 -3.64 -0.40 -21.03
N LYS A 367 -2.76 -0.23 -22.02
CA LYS A 367 -3.07 0.51 -23.25
C LYS A 367 -3.66 -0.41 -24.32
N TRP A 368 -4.79 0.00 -24.89
CA TRP A 368 -5.55 -0.74 -25.89
C TRP A 368 -5.75 0.04 -27.18
N CYS A 369 -5.72 -0.70 -28.27
CA CYS A 369 -6.08 -0.24 -29.59
C CYS A 369 -7.46 -0.80 -29.93
N MET A 370 -8.50 0.03 -29.86
CA MET A 370 -9.84 -0.40 -30.23
C MET A 370 -10.00 -0.39 -31.75
N THR A 371 -10.29 -1.54 -32.34
CA THR A 371 -10.45 -1.73 -33.78
C THR A 371 -11.90 -1.92 -34.17
N GLN A 372 -12.32 -1.34 -35.30
CA GLN A 372 -13.64 -1.58 -35.87
C GLN A 372 -13.52 -2.37 -37.17
N LYS A 373 -14.22 -3.51 -37.27
CA LYS A 373 -14.33 -4.27 -38.54
C LYS A 373 -15.35 -3.58 -39.45
N ILE A 374 -14.89 -3.06 -40.59
CA ILE A 374 -15.75 -2.47 -41.63
C ILE A 374 -15.96 -3.52 -42.73
N ARG A 375 -17.22 -3.86 -43.00
CA ARG A 375 -17.60 -4.88 -44.00
C ARG A 375 -17.27 -4.37 -45.42
N GLY A 376 -16.57 -5.18 -46.22
CA GLY A 376 -16.26 -4.88 -47.62
C GLY A 376 -14.93 -4.16 -47.88
N TRP A 377 -14.15 -3.84 -46.85
CA TRP A 377 -12.83 -3.22 -47.00
C TRP A 377 -11.76 -4.22 -46.55
N SER A 378 -10.87 -4.64 -47.46
CA SER A 378 -9.80 -5.59 -47.17
C SER A 378 -8.77 -4.99 -46.20
N SER A 379 -8.50 -5.74 -45.12
CA SER A 379 -7.28 -5.81 -44.29
C SER A 379 -6.48 -4.55 -43.91
N ARG A 380 -7.06 -3.33 -43.98
CA ARG A 380 -6.45 -2.16 -43.33
C ARG A 380 -6.92 -2.10 -41.87
N ASP A 381 -5.98 -2.01 -40.94
CA ASP A 381 -6.25 -1.83 -39.51
C ASP A 381 -7.02 -0.52 -39.25
N TYR A 382 -8.34 -0.59 -39.17
CA TYR A 382 -9.19 0.52 -38.77
C TYR A 382 -9.28 0.60 -37.25
N ARG A 383 -8.91 1.76 -36.70
CA ARG A 383 -8.87 1.99 -35.25
C ARG A 383 -9.74 3.17 -34.86
N LEU A 384 -10.38 3.09 -33.69
CA LEU A 384 -11.07 4.22 -33.07
C LEU A 384 -10.04 5.18 -32.48
N GLY A 385 -10.10 6.44 -32.89
CA GLY A 385 -9.29 7.48 -32.29
C GLY A 385 -9.75 8.90 -32.56
N PHE A 386 -8.83 9.86 -32.36
CA PHE A 386 -9.09 11.29 -32.48
C PHE A 386 -8.08 11.95 -33.44
N PHE A 387 -8.56 12.90 -34.25
CA PHE A 387 -7.69 13.77 -35.05
C PHE A 387 -7.45 15.00 -34.23
N MET A 388 -6.18 15.39 -34.12
CA MET A 388 -5.86 16.77 -33.84
C MET A 388 -5.35 17.40 -35.13
N ARG A 389 -6.23 17.98 -35.93
CA ARG A 389 -5.82 18.93 -36.98
C ARG A 389 -5.81 20.33 -36.39
N TYR A 390 -4.65 20.99 -36.44
CA TYR A 390 -4.40 22.42 -36.27
C TYR A 390 -5.54 23.26 -35.65
N ARG A 391 -5.38 23.66 -34.37
CA ARG A 391 -6.07 24.76 -33.63
C ARG A 391 -7.60 24.87 -33.70
N GLN A 392 -8.32 24.08 -34.48
CA GLN A 392 -9.77 24.07 -34.55
C GLN A 392 -10.30 22.74 -34.00
N LEU A 393 -10.88 22.84 -32.80
CA LEU A 393 -11.64 21.78 -32.16
C LEU A 393 -12.75 21.32 -33.13
N MET A 394 -12.63 20.10 -33.68
CA MET A 394 -13.84 19.41 -34.12
C MET A 394 -14.72 19.23 -32.88
N LYS A 395 -15.85 19.94 -32.85
CA LYS A 395 -16.80 19.99 -31.73
C LYS A 395 -17.40 18.63 -31.38
N SER A 396 -17.23 17.58 -32.19
CA SER A 396 -17.79 16.27 -31.89
C SER A 396 -17.02 15.63 -30.73
N GLY A 397 -17.70 15.40 -29.60
CA GLY A 397 -17.20 14.64 -28.45
C GLY A 397 -17.01 13.15 -28.73
N HIS A 398 -17.03 12.70 -29.99
CA HIS A 398 -17.12 11.29 -30.36
C HIS A 398 -15.80 10.79 -30.98
N PRO A 399 -15.34 9.56 -30.64
CA PRO A 399 -14.27 8.92 -31.38
C PRO A 399 -14.73 8.59 -32.80
N TYR A 400 -13.82 8.60 -33.77
CA TYR A 400 -14.12 8.22 -35.16
C TYR A 400 -13.07 7.25 -35.70
N VAL A 401 -13.38 6.61 -36.83
CA VAL A 401 -12.54 5.56 -37.42
C VAL A 401 -11.41 6.16 -38.24
N MET A 402 -10.18 5.72 -38.00
CA MET A 402 -8.97 6.15 -38.69
C MET A 402 -8.26 4.97 -39.38
N SER A 403 -7.51 5.26 -40.45
CA SER A 403 -6.66 4.30 -41.19
C SER A 403 -5.17 4.51 -40.87
N GLY A 404 -4.41 3.46 -40.50
CA GLY A 404 -2.95 3.50 -40.27
C GLY A 404 -2.48 3.55 -38.79
N GLY A 405 -1.18 3.34 -38.52
CA GLY A 405 -0.57 3.25 -37.16
C GLY A 405 -0.16 4.60 -36.52
N ILE A 406 0.26 4.73 -35.25
CA ILE A 406 0.79 3.76 -34.26
C ILE A 406 0.62 4.26 -32.80
N THR A 407 -0.58 4.54 -32.30
CA THR A 407 -0.71 4.71 -30.84
C THR A 407 -2.01 4.15 -30.30
N CYS A 408 -1.91 3.17 -29.41
CA CYS A 408 -3.02 2.80 -28.54
C CYS A 408 -3.29 3.99 -27.60
N ILE A 409 -4.40 4.69 -27.87
CA ILE A 409 -4.78 5.91 -27.14
C ILE A 409 -5.72 5.62 -25.98
N TRP A 410 -6.27 4.41 -25.88
CA TRP A 410 -7.20 4.04 -24.82
C TRP A 410 -6.44 3.36 -23.70
N LYS A 411 -6.70 3.75 -22.46
CA LYS A 411 -6.25 3.02 -21.28
C LYS A 411 -7.48 2.43 -20.62
N VAL A 412 -7.46 1.12 -20.46
CA VAL A 412 -8.47 0.40 -19.69
C VAL A 412 -7.97 0.32 -18.26
N VAL A 413 -8.78 0.86 -17.35
CA VAL A 413 -8.52 0.89 -15.91
C VAL A 413 -9.49 -0.10 -15.26
N PRO A 414 -8.98 -1.21 -14.68
CA PRO A 414 -9.81 -2.21 -14.01
C PRO A 414 -10.30 -1.76 -12.64
N HIS A 415 -11.49 -2.25 -12.27
CA HIS A 415 -12.16 -2.05 -10.99
C HIS A 415 -12.74 -3.37 -10.48
N GLY A 416 -13.16 -3.40 -9.21
CA GLY A 416 -13.85 -4.54 -8.63
C GLY A 416 -15.16 -4.89 -9.34
N ASN A 417 -15.56 -6.17 -9.27
CA ASN A 417 -16.74 -6.73 -9.95
C ASN A 417 -16.65 -6.77 -11.49
N ASN A 418 -15.45 -6.95 -12.05
CA ASN A 418 -15.22 -7.01 -13.51
C ASN A 418 -15.69 -5.75 -14.26
N LEU A 419 -15.61 -4.60 -13.59
CA LEU A 419 -15.93 -3.30 -14.17
C LEU A 419 -14.65 -2.59 -14.59
N TYR A 420 -14.77 -1.74 -15.60
CA TYR A 420 -13.66 -1.03 -16.22
C TYR A 420 -14.05 0.41 -16.48
N THR A 421 -13.11 1.33 -16.41
CA THR A 421 -13.24 2.68 -16.98
C THR A 421 -12.23 2.83 -18.10
N ILE A 422 -12.57 3.57 -19.15
CA ILE A 422 -11.72 3.67 -20.34
C ILE A 422 -11.32 5.13 -20.54
N ALA A 423 -10.04 5.44 -20.36
CA ALA A 423 -9.50 6.80 -20.43
C ALA A 423 -8.67 7.05 -21.70
N VAL A 424 -8.57 8.30 -22.13
CA VAL A 424 -7.73 8.72 -23.27
C VAL A 424 -6.31 9.08 -22.80
N THR A 425 -5.27 8.48 -23.40
CA THR A 425 -3.87 8.51 -22.91
C THR A 425 -2.75 8.88 -23.88
N SER A 426 -2.91 8.79 -25.22
CA SER A 426 -1.80 9.15 -26.14
C SER A 426 -2.22 10.08 -27.28
N GLY A 427 -1.28 10.92 -27.73
CA GLY A 427 -1.51 12.02 -28.68
C GLY A 427 -1.95 13.34 -28.03
N CYS A 428 -1.90 13.46 -26.71
CA CYS A 428 -2.50 14.57 -25.98
C CYS A 428 -1.48 15.18 -25.00
N PRO A 429 -0.50 15.98 -25.46
CA PRO A 429 0.53 16.52 -24.58
C PRO A 429 0.02 17.67 -23.69
N LYS A 430 -1.15 18.24 -24.02
CA LYS A 430 -1.83 19.39 -23.37
C LYS A 430 -3.25 19.62 -23.95
N GLY A 431 -3.81 18.61 -24.61
CA GLY A 431 -5.12 18.74 -25.26
C GLY A 431 -6.26 18.79 -24.22
N PRO A 432 -7.40 19.42 -24.53
CA PRO A 432 -8.49 19.58 -23.57
C PRO A 432 -9.13 18.26 -23.12
N ARG A 433 -8.87 17.13 -23.81
CA ARG A 433 -9.49 15.83 -23.56
C ARG A 433 -8.55 14.79 -22.95
N CYS A 434 -7.32 15.14 -22.58
CA CYS A 434 -6.42 14.17 -21.95
C CYS A 434 -6.97 13.81 -20.56
N GLY A 435 -7.03 12.51 -20.24
CA GLY A 435 -7.64 12.06 -18.98
C GLY A 435 -9.16 12.13 -18.95
N HIS A 436 -9.82 12.41 -20.08
CA HIS A 436 -11.26 12.19 -20.23
C HIS A 436 -11.54 10.70 -20.45
N TYR A 437 -12.77 10.31 -20.17
CA TYR A 437 -13.22 8.93 -20.16
C TYR A 437 -14.25 8.68 -21.25
N MET A 438 -14.34 7.44 -21.73
CA MET A 438 -15.47 7.00 -22.52
C MET A 438 -16.73 7.00 -21.65
N SER A 439 -17.73 7.71 -22.14
CA SER A 439 -19.10 7.70 -21.67
C SER A 439 -20.02 7.31 -22.82
N HIS A 440 -21.32 7.23 -22.57
CA HIS A 440 -22.29 6.85 -23.58
C HIS A 440 -23.63 7.56 -23.38
N ASP A 441 -24.29 7.81 -24.49
CA ASP A 441 -25.67 8.28 -24.55
C ASP A 441 -26.56 7.22 -25.20
N LEU A 442 -27.78 7.08 -24.69
CA LEU A 442 -28.81 6.31 -25.37
C LEU A 442 -29.45 7.15 -26.48
N ILE A 443 -29.48 6.58 -27.68
CA ILE A 443 -30.12 7.17 -28.85
C ILE A 443 -31.28 6.29 -29.26
N GLY A 444 -32.48 6.68 -28.84
CA GLY A 444 -33.67 5.85 -28.96
C GLY A 444 -33.58 4.59 -28.08
N SER A 445 -34.37 3.57 -28.40
CA SER A 445 -34.56 2.42 -27.50
C SER A 445 -33.39 1.41 -27.48
N ASN A 446 -32.55 1.35 -28.52
CA ASN A 446 -31.57 0.25 -28.69
C ASN A 446 -30.22 0.67 -29.32
N LYS A 447 -29.90 1.96 -29.43
CA LYS A 447 -28.60 2.40 -29.97
C LYS A 447 -27.83 3.16 -28.90
N MET A 448 -26.60 2.75 -28.65
CA MET A 448 -25.68 3.43 -27.77
C MET A 448 -24.71 4.27 -28.61
N ARG A 449 -24.54 5.54 -28.26
CA ARG A 449 -23.50 6.40 -28.84
C ARG A 449 -22.42 6.60 -27.79
N VAL A 450 -21.18 6.28 -28.13
CA VAL A 450 -20.04 6.50 -27.25
C VAL A 450 -19.54 7.94 -27.41
N THR A 451 -19.38 8.63 -26.29
CA THR A 451 -18.78 9.96 -26.16
C THR A 451 -17.48 9.86 -25.38
N VAL A 452 -16.64 10.90 -25.48
CA VAL A 452 -15.56 11.12 -24.54
C VAL A 452 -15.87 12.36 -23.74
N GLU A 453 -16.05 12.13 -22.45
CA GLU A 453 -16.51 13.12 -21.51
C GLU A 453 -15.53 13.26 -20.37
N PRO A 454 -15.55 14.42 -19.71
CA PRO A 454 -14.77 14.61 -18.52
C PRO A 454 -15.21 13.64 -17.38
N ASP A 455 -16.40 13.04 -17.47
CA ASP A 455 -16.96 12.05 -16.55
C ASP A 455 -16.70 10.60 -16.95
N ALA A 456 -16.35 9.78 -15.96
CA ALA A 456 -16.09 8.37 -16.13
C ALA A 456 -17.37 7.54 -16.00
N ASP A 457 -17.57 6.58 -16.91
CA ASP A 457 -18.56 5.51 -16.77
C ASP A 457 -17.88 4.16 -16.55
N PHE A 458 -18.60 3.28 -15.86
CA PHE A 458 -18.22 1.88 -15.78
C PHE A 458 -18.67 1.12 -17.03
N TRP A 459 -17.83 0.17 -17.42
CA TRP A 459 -18.01 -0.72 -18.56
C TRP A 459 -17.78 -2.15 -18.09
N GLU A 460 -18.61 -3.08 -18.55
CA GLU A 460 -18.36 -4.52 -18.44
C GLU A 460 -17.76 -5.00 -19.77
N ILE A 461 -16.63 -5.70 -19.73
CA ILE A 461 -15.98 -6.23 -20.94
C ILE A 461 -16.05 -7.76 -20.91
N THR A 462 -16.75 -8.36 -21.88
CA THR A 462 -16.93 -9.81 -21.99
C THR A 462 -16.43 -10.32 -23.34
N GLY A 463 -15.25 -10.96 -23.35
CA GLY A 463 -14.57 -11.34 -24.60
C GLY A 463 -14.26 -10.12 -25.47
N ASP A 464 -14.64 -10.15 -26.75
CA ASP A 464 -14.48 -9.01 -27.68
C ASP A 464 -15.63 -7.98 -27.60
N LYS A 465 -16.51 -8.06 -26.59
CA LYS A 465 -17.72 -7.21 -26.48
C LYS A 465 -17.67 -6.28 -25.28
N LEU A 466 -17.97 -5.01 -25.53
CA LEU A 466 -18.25 -3.99 -24.51
C LEU A 466 -19.75 -4.00 -24.17
N LYS A 467 -20.06 -4.08 -22.88
CA LYS A 467 -21.38 -3.95 -22.29
C LYS A 467 -21.33 -2.87 -21.21
N GLN A 468 -22.50 -2.39 -20.82
CA GLN A 468 -22.66 -1.47 -19.69
C GLN A 468 -23.41 -2.18 -18.59
#